data_AF-A0A6P2A7F8-F1
#
_entry.id   AF-A0A6P2A7F8-F1
#
_cell.length_a   1.000
_cell.length_b   1.000
_cell.length_c   1.000
_cell.angle_alpha   90.00
_cell.angle_beta   90.00
_cell.angle_gamma   90.00
#
_symmetry.space_group_name_H-M   'P 1'
#
loop_
_entity.id
_entity.type
_entity.pdbx_description
1 polymer ?
#
loop_
_entity_poly.entity_id
_entity_poly.type
_entity_poly.pdbx_seq_one_letter_code
_entity_poly.pdbx_strand_id
1 'polypeptide(L)'
;MDAFSLIPPPWTVNATHGLKFRCPKCQASPTQAVSVWLNRRSPVITEEGNRRWQEFYHCECGHSWWAWNNERPPKDEHKYE
;
A
#
# COMPACT_ATOMS: atom_id res chain seq x y z
N MET A 1 11.37 11.21 1.69
CA MET A 1 11.46 9.75 1.92
C MET A 1 11.54 9.07 0.56
N ASP A 2 12.38 8.05 0.41
CA ASP A 2 12.47 7.27 -0.83
C ASP A 2 11.52 6.07 -0.77
N ALA A 3 10.48 6.10 -1.60
CA ALA A 3 9.49 5.03 -1.72
C ALA A 3 10.10 3.70 -2.18
N PHE A 4 11.30 3.73 -2.76
CA PHE A 4 11.99 2.58 -3.33
C PHE A 4 13.25 2.19 -2.56
N SER A 5 13.42 2.72 -1.33
CA SER A 5 14.51 2.32 -0.44
C SER A 5 14.63 0.79 -0.35
N LEU A 6 15.85 0.28 -0.44
CA LEU A 6 16.12 -1.16 -0.29
C LEU A 6 15.89 -1.65 1.14
N ILE A 7 15.97 -0.74 2.11
CA ILE A 7 15.80 -1.02 3.54
C ILE A 7 14.35 -0.68 3.91
N PRO A 8 13.59 -1.63 4.51
CA PRO A 8 12.24 -1.37 4.97
C PRO A 8 12.26 -0.31 6.07
N PRO A 9 11.45 0.75 5.96
CA PRO A 9 11.33 1.74 7.03
C PRO A 9 10.80 1.12 8.33
N PRO A 10 11.23 1.58 9.53
CA PRO A 10 10.80 1.00 10.80
C PRO A 10 9.28 0.99 11.02
N TRP A 11 8.58 1.97 10.48
CA TRP A 11 7.12 2.09 10.61
C TRP A 11 6.34 1.01 9.86
N THR A 12 6.99 0.23 8.98
CA THR A 12 6.34 -0.86 8.23
C THR A 12 6.09 -2.11 9.06
N VAL A 13 6.81 -2.29 10.18
CA VAL A 13 6.73 -3.49 11.05
C VAL A 13 5.33 -3.67 11.65
N ASN A 14 4.65 -2.58 11.97
CA ASN A 14 3.31 -2.59 12.58
C ASN A 14 2.19 -2.38 11.54
N ALA A 15 2.50 -2.52 10.25
CA ALA A 15 1.52 -2.27 9.20
C ALA A 15 0.47 -3.39 9.12
N THR A 16 -0.81 -3.02 9.08
CA THR A 16 -1.93 -3.95 8.89
C THR A 16 -2.49 -3.90 7.46
N HIS A 17 -3.12 -4.96 6.97
CA HIS A 17 -3.69 -4.97 5.62
C HIS A 17 -4.90 -4.02 5.49
N GLY A 18 -4.89 -3.15 4.48
CA GLY A 18 -5.98 -2.23 4.15
C GLY A 18 -6.83 -2.78 2.99
N LEU A 19 -7.81 -3.64 3.29
CA LEU A 19 -8.63 -4.40 2.32
C LEU A 19 -9.30 -3.56 1.20
N LYS A 20 -9.57 -2.27 1.44
CA LYS A 20 -10.20 -1.36 0.46
C LYS A 20 -9.22 -0.38 -0.17
N PHE A 21 -7.93 -0.70 -0.14
CA PHE A 21 -6.87 0.20 -0.57
C PHE A 21 -6.91 1.56 0.14
N ARG A 22 -7.27 1.54 1.43
CA ARG A 22 -7.47 2.71 2.30
C ARG A 22 -6.92 2.41 3.68
N CYS A 23 -6.60 3.47 4.43
CA CYS A 23 -6.20 3.34 5.82
C CYS A 23 -7.29 2.61 6.63
N PRO A 24 -7.01 1.45 7.27
CA PRO A 24 -8.03 0.70 7.99
C PRO A 24 -8.55 1.45 9.23
N LYS A 25 -7.79 2.41 9.76
CA LYS A 25 -8.17 3.21 10.94
C LYS A 25 -9.06 4.41 10.62
N CYS A 26 -8.71 5.21 9.61
CA CYS A 26 -9.43 6.46 9.30
C CYS A 26 -9.99 6.54 7.88
N GLN A 27 -9.86 5.47 7.08
CA GLN A 27 -10.35 5.37 5.69
C GLN A 27 -9.73 6.37 4.69
N ALA A 28 -8.68 7.10 5.11
CA ALA A 28 -7.92 7.98 4.24
C ALA A 28 -7.36 7.23 3.02
N SER A 29 -7.31 7.93 1.89
CA SER A 29 -6.76 7.39 0.65
C SER A 29 -5.22 7.28 0.74
N PRO A 30 -4.59 6.45 -0.10
CA PRO A 30 -3.14 6.33 -0.14
C PRO A 30 -2.42 7.64 -0.51
N THR A 31 -3.10 8.57 -1.20
CA THR A 31 -2.58 9.90 -1.54
C THR A 31 -2.44 10.82 -0.32
N GLN A 32 -3.12 10.51 0.78
CA GLN A 32 -3.03 11.22 2.07
C GLN A 32 -2.00 10.57 3.02
N ALA A 33 -1.16 9.65 2.52
CA ALA A 33 -0.11 9.06 3.32
C ALA A 33 1.07 10.04 3.43
N VAL A 34 1.59 10.24 4.64
CA VAL A 34 2.81 11.05 4.88
C VAL A 34 4.07 10.35 4.38
N SER A 35 4.00 9.03 4.21
CA SER A 35 5.11 8.22 3.74
C SER A 35 4.60 6.97 3.04
N VAL A 36 5.35 6.53 2.04
CA VAL A 36 5.05 5.33 1.26
C VAL A 36 6.33 4.53 1.06
N TRP A 37 6.22 3.21 1.00
CA TRP A 37 7.32 2.31 0.68
C TRP A 37 6.82 1.09 -0.09
N LEU A 38 7.52 0.71 -1.16
CA LEU A 38 7.19 -0.45 -1.98
C LEU A 38 8.21 -1.56 -1.73
N ASN A 39 7.74 -2.74 -1.31
CA ASN A 39 8.62 -3.90 -1.16
C ASN A 39 8.99 -4.46 -2.53
N ARG A 40 10.10 -3.96 -3.08
CA ARG A 40 10.57 -4.34 -4.41
C ARG A 40 11.33 -5.66 -4.51
N ARG A 41 11.71 -6.24 -3.37
CA ARG A 41 12.63 -7.38 -3.31
C ARG A 41 11.93 -8.71 -3.10
N SER A 42 10.72 -8.69 -2.55
CA SER A 42 10.00 -9.91 -2.18
C SER A 42 8.60 -9.93 -2.80
N PRO A 43 8.50 -10.02 -4.14
CA PRO A 43 7.21 -10.24 -4.77
C PRO A 43 6.66 -11.60 -4.35
N VAL A 44 5.36 -11.66 -4.09
CA VAL A 44 4.65 -12.93 -3.93
C VAL A 44 4.22 -13.43 -5.30
N ILE A 45 4.54 -14.68 -5.61
CA ILE A 45 4.09 -15.34 -6.83
C ILE A 45 2.72 -15.95 -6.55
N THR A 46 1.73 -15.60 -7.36
CA THR A 46 0.39 -16.20 -7.28
C THR A 46 0.36 -17.56 -7.97
N GLU A 47 -0.72 -18.32 -7.76
CA GLU A 47 -0.95 -19.60 -8.45
C GLU A 47 -0.95 -19.44 -9.98
N GLU A 48 -1.38 -18.28 -10.48
CA GLU A 48 -1.38 -17.91 -11.91
C GLU A 48 0.02 -17.52 -12.44
N GLY A 49 1.06 -17.54 -11.59
CA GLY A 49 2.42 -17.12 -11.94
C GLY A 49 2.63 -15.59 -11.95
N ASN A 50 1.62 -14.81 -11.59
CA ASN A 50 1.71 -13.35 -11.54
C ASN A 50 2.48 -12.88 -10.29
N ARG A 51 3.23 -11.78 -10.42
CA ARG A 51 3.96 -11.15 -9.31
C ARG A 51 3.08 -10.10 -8.63
N ARG A 52 2.85 -10.24 -7.32
CA ARG A 52 2.20 -9.22 -6.48
C ARG A 52 3.22 -8.56 -5.56
N TRP A 53 3.09 -7.25 -5.42
CA TRP A 53 4.02 -6.41 -4.65
C TRP A 53 3.27 -5.78 -3.49
N GLN A 54 3.88 -5.80 -2.31
CA GLN A 54 3.31 -5.14 -1.13
C GLN A 54 3.68 -3.67 -1.13
N GLU A 55 2.68 -2.83 -0.98
CA GLU A 55 2.81 -1.38 -0.86
C GLU A 55 2.44 -0.97 0.56
N PHE A 56 3.31 -0.22 1.21
CA PHE A 56 3.16 0.23 2.58
C PHE A 56 2.92 1.74 2.61
N TYR A 57 2.02 2.15 3.49
CA TYR A 57 1.57 3.52 3.64
C TYR A 57 1.58 3.89 5.13
N HIS A 58 2.19 5.01 5.46
CA HIS A 58 2.07 5.64 6.77
C HIS A 58 1.05 6.76 6.67
N CYS A 59 -0.10 6.58 7.31
CA CYS A 59 -1.20 7.53 7.25
C CYS A 59 -0.95 8.73 8.17
N GLU A 60 -1.50 9.89 7.82
CA GLU A 60 -1.55 11.09 8.70
C GLU A 60 -2.17 10.82 10.08
N CYS A 61 -3.04 9.81 10.21
CA CYS A 61 -3.59 9.40 11.51
C CYS A 61 -2.63 8.58 12.39
N GLY A 62 -1.37 8.42 11.95
CA GLY A 62 -0.31 7.65 12.60
C GLY A 62 -0.38 6.15 12.36
N HIS A 63 -1.40 5.65 11.65
CA HIS A 63 -1.55 4.22 11.36
C HIS A 63 -0.74 3.81 10.14
N SER A 64 0.10 2.79 10.28
CA SER A 64 0.77 2.14 9.15
C SER A 64 -0.09 1.02 8.60
N TRP A 65 -0.19 0.93 7.29
CA TRP A 65 -0.95 -0.14 6.62
C TRP A 65 -0.29 -0.54 5.32
N TRP A 66 -0.65 -1.71 4.80
CA TRP A 66 -0.17 -2.18 3.52
C TRP A 66 -1.32 -2.70 2.66
N ALA A 67 -1.13 -2.73 1.34
CA ALA A 67 -2.04 -3.34 0.38
C ALA A 67 -1.25 -3.94 -0.79
N TRP A 68 -1.87 -4.84 -1.52
CA TRP A 68 -1.27 -5.37 -2.74
C TRP A 68 -1.42 -4.38 -3.89
N ASN A 69 -0.42 -4.29 -4.77
CA ASN A 69 -0.47 -3.40 -5.93
C ASN A 69 -1.64 -3.68 -6.88
N ASN A 70 -2.18 -4.90 -6.91
CA ASN A 70 -3.36 -5.29 -7.69
C ASN A 70 -4.69 -5.02 -6.99
N GLU A 71 -4.68 -4.56 -5.73
CA GLU A 71 -5.88 -4.08 -5.02
C GLU A 71 -6.16 -2.59 -5.31
N ARG A 72 -5.29 -1.93 -6.09
CA ARG A 72 -5.51 -0.56 -6.54
C ARG A 72 -6.83 -0.48 -7.30
N PRO A 73 -7.73 0.45 -6.95
CA PRO A 73 -8.91 0.69 -7.76
C PRO A 73 -8.48 1.12 -9.19
N PRO A 74 -9.26 0.75 -10.22
CA PRO A 74 -9.01 1.20 -11.58
C PRO A 74 -8.93 2.73 -11.65
N LYS A 75 -8.02 3.27 -12.46
CA LYS A 75 -7.82 4.72 -12.59
C LYS A 75 -9.04 5.46 -13.20
N ASP A 76 -10.02 4.74 -13.75
CA ASP A 76 -11.16 5.29 -14.50
C ASP A 76 -12.53 5.15 -13.80
N GLU A 77 -12.58 4.86 -12.50
CA GLU A 77 -13.86 4.76 -11.75
C GLU A 77 -14.47 6.11 -11.32
N HIS A 78 -13.97 7.24 -11.85
CA HIS A 78 -14.52 8.59 -11.64
C HIS A 78 -15.26 9.15 -12.87
N LYS A 79 -16.04 8.33 -13.61
CA LYS A 79 -16.75 8.82 -14.81
C LYS A 79 -18.26 8.61 -14.85
N TYR A 80 -18.88 8.07 -13.81
CA TYR A 80 -20.34 7.91 -13.79
C TYR A 80 -20.92 8.17 -12.38
N GLU A 81 -20.86 9.44 -11.95
CA GLU A 81 -21.84 10.02 -11.02
C GLU A 81 -22.50 11.22 -11.70
#